data_AF-A0A956HGU8-F1
#
_entry.id   AF-A0A956HGU8-F1
#
_cell.length_a   1.000
_cell.length_b   1.000
_cell.length_c   1.000
_cell.angle_alpha   90.00
_cell.angle_beta   90.00
_cell.angle_gamma   90.00
#
_symmetry.space_group_name_H-M   'P 1'
#
loop_
_entity.id
_entity.type
_entity.pdbx_description
1 polymer ?
#
loop_
_entity_poly.entity_id
_entity_poly.type
_entity_poly.pdbx_seq_one_letter_code
_entity_poly.pdbx_strand_id
1 'polypeptide(L)'
;MTRVGLYGMAGLSMWIVAAGCGDKDTATATDSDSDSDATAATSSDTGDDTETGDTTGEPFIPIPARDVVITKVEANSGVAVPIGLDGGEVPGALRNAYLPARRDTLIRPYLDVGDNWLPRDIEGRLTLVYLDGSTKEYSDVRNVTRDTRESELTSGPIFGVVAEDVVPGVRYFITLWEAAPGQEDIPEPDPAPRFPAESQAAVGIEDSYQKLRVTVVPVAYDFGACQATVDMEEWGPRLEEALYQENGADEVEIIAHAPLPITYDLGQFSGLNKLVNDMSDLREAEGAPPWMYYYALFDSCNKCISSGDGPAGGCTVGLAAGIPNESKQGAYLRASAGQLRNPNGNDTEDTFVHEVGHTQGRRHIYCPNGGAAGTDPSFPYEGGVIGVWGFGVRDFRLRHPTANTDYMSYCGPTWCSDWQWNATYERIRTLSLWELEDAPEGDPKPGLLVGSVSPAGDSEWWTARGDLEGVPRSAAHRVRFVVDGQVIEQTAAVHERDHGATVTIAAPLPPGFSGDEDVVYLGDGRTLPVVIPEDRRHHDRAARAR
;
A
#
# COMPACT_ATOMS: atom_id res chain seq x y z
N MET A 1 2.88 30.26 35.11
CA MET A 1 2.91 31.41 34.18
C MET A 1 3.09 30.81 32.80
N THR A 2 1.98 30.51 32.15
CA THR A 2 1.90 29.69 30.95
C THR A 2 0.83 30.35 30.10
N ARG A 3 1.22 30.92 28.95
CA ARG A 3 0.31 31.62 28.03
C ARG A 3 -0.21 30.62 27.00
N VAL A 4 -1.53 30.43 27.04
CA VAL A 4 -2.33 29.74 26.02
C VAL A 4 -2.62 30.75 24.91
N GLY A 5 -2.34 30.38 23.66
CA GLY A 5 -2.62 31.17 22.45
C GLY A 5 -3.87 30.68 21.75
N LEU A 6 -4.87 31.55 21.63
CA LEU A 6 -6.08 31.41 20.80
C LEU A 6 -5.71 31.49 19.32
N TYR A 7 -6.22 30.56 18.49
CA TYR A 7 -6.31 30.74 17.04
C TYR A 7 -7.74 31.16 16.68
N GLY A 8 -7.86 32.33 16.05
CA GLY A 8 -9.10 32.85 15.48
C GLY A 8 -9.22 32.47 14.00
N MET A 9 -10.42 32.04 13.60
CA MET A 9 -10.82 31.87 12.19
C MET A 9 -10.95 33.23 11.52
N ALA A 10 -10.33 33.39 10.35
CA ALA A 10 -10.56 34.49 9.42
C ALA A 10 -11.26 33.94 8.17
N GLY A 11 -12.44 34.50 7.87
CA GLY A 11 -13.26 34.14 6.72
C GLY A 11 -12.68 34.66 5.40
N LEU A 12 -12.76 33.82 4.37
CA LEU A 12 -12.37 34.15 3.00
C LEU A 12 -13.59 34.72 2.25
N SER A 13 -13.40 35.90 1.65
CA SER A 13 -14.40 36.64 0.89
C SER A 13 -14.21 36.36 -0.61
N MET A 14 -15.27 35.91 -1.29
CA MET A 14 -15.26 35.61 -2.72
C MET A 14 -15.79 36.81 -3.52
N TRP A 15 -14.94 37.33 -4.42
CA TRP A 15 -15.30 38.34 -5.42
C TRP A 15 -15.61 37.63 -6.74
N ILE A 16 -16.81 37.85 -7.29
CA ILE A 16 -17.20 37.43 -8.64
C ILE A 16 -17.20 38.67 -9.54
N VAL A 17 -16.46 38.61 -10.65
CA VAL A 17 -16.46 39.62 -11.73
C VAL A 17 -17.19 39.02 -12.94
N ALA A 18 -18.18 39.76 -13.43
CA ALA A 18 -19.01 39.42 -14.58
C ALA A 18 -18.53 40.08 -15.89
N ALA A 19 -18.75 39.39 -17.01
CA ALA A 19 -18.90 39.91 -18.37
C ALA A 19 -19.95 38.98 -19.04
N GLY A 20 -21.10 39.38 -19.60
CA GLY A 20 -21.48 40.54 -20.42
C GLY A 20 -21.09 40.26 -21.90
N CYS A 21 -21.93 40.19 -22.94
CA CYS A 21 -23.37 40.41 -23.20
C CYS A 21 -23.74 39.89 -24.62
N GLY A 22 -25.03 39.57 -24.86
CA GLY A 22 -25.77 39.73 -26.14
C GLY A 22 -26.15 38.45 -26.92
N ASP A 23 -27.34 38.26 -27.50
CA ASP A 23 -28.60 39.03 -27.55
C ASP A 23 -29.71 38.14 -28.22
N LYS A 24 -30.95 38.16 -27.66
CA LYS A 24 -32.31 37.95 -28.27
C LYS A 24 -32.63 36.66 -29.06
N ASP A 25 -33.71 35.91 -28.80
CA ASP A 25 -35.12 36.31 -28.72
C ASP A 25 -35.99 35.45 -27.76
N THR A 26 -37.10 36.06 -27.38
CA THR A 26 -38.12 35.75 -26.35
C THR A 26 -38.98 34.48 -26.54
N ALA A 27 -39.25 33.76 -25.44
CA ALA A 27 -40.62 33.42 -25.00
C ALA A 27 -40.65 32.93 -23.54
N THR A 28 -41.39 33.67 -22.71
CA THR A 28 -41.69 33.51 -21.29
C THR A 28 -42.47 32.24 -20.92
N ALA A 29 -42.14 31.62 -19.78
CA ALA A 29 -43.05 31.50 -18.62
C ALA A 29 -42.40 30.76 -17.43
N THR A 30 -42.12 31.53 -16.37
CA THR A 30 -42.24 31.26 -14.91
C THR A 30 -41.61 29.98 -14.34
N ASP A 31 -40.44 30.08 -13.69
CA ASP A 31 -40.21 30.39 -12.25
C ASP A 31 -40.86 29.39 -11.28
N SER A 32 -40.05 28.59 -10.57
CA SER A 32 -39.44 29.08 -9.31
C SER A 32 -38.47 28.03 -8.73
N ASP A 33 -37.22 28.47 -8.56
CA ASP A 33 -36.17 27.90 -7.72
C ASP A 33 -36.61 27.72 -6.25
N SER A 34 -36.01 26.76 -5.55
CA SER A 34 -34.98 27.09 -4.54
C SER A 34 -34.52 25.86 -3.75
N ASP A 35 -33.24 25.54 -3.93
CA ASP A 35 -32.36 24.93 -2.91
C ASP A 35 -32.30 25.80 -1.65
N SER A 36 -32.18 25.15 -0.48
CA SER A 36 -31.09 25.47 0.46
C SER A 36 -31.04 24.52 1.66
N ASP A 37 -29.87 23.92 1.80
CA ASP A 37 -29.10 23.55 3.00
C ASP A 37 -29.63 23.91 4.39
N ALA A 38 -29.44 22.94 5.30
CA ALA A 38 -29.65 23.03 6.72
C ALA A 38 -28.32 23.24 7.48
N THR A 39 -28.28 24.25 8.35
CA THR A 39 -27.28 24.40 9.42
C THR A 39 -27.95 24.44 10.78
N ALA A 40 -27.31 23.79 11.75
CA ALA A 40 -27.74 23.60 13.13
C ALA A 40 -27.55 24.85 14.03
N ALA A 41 -28.46 25.02 15.00
CA ALA A 41 -28.21 25.10 16.46
C ALA A 41 -29.12 26.10 17.24
N THR A 42 -29.96 25.53 18.11
CA THR A 42 -30.35 25.96 19.47
C THR A 42 -30.75 27.41 19.81
N SER A 43 -32.02 27.63 20.24
CA SER A 43 -32.38 28.07 21.61
C SER A 43 -33.90 28.18 21.87
N SER A 44 -34.36 27.53 22.96
CA SER A 44 -35.43 27.89 23.91
C SER A 44 -36.74 28.58 23.46
N ASP A 45 -37.80 27.77 23.45
CA ASP A 45 -39.09 27.88 24.17
C ASP A 45 -39.91 29.20 24.13
N THR A 46 -41.07 29.12 23.48
CA THR A 46 -42.34 29.70 23.96
C THR A 46 -43.47 29.02 23.20
N GLY A 47 -44.32 28.29 23.94
CA GLY A 47 -45.37 27.45 23.40
C GLY A 47 -46.47 28.21 22.65
N ASP A 48 -47.02 27.52 21.64
CA ASP A 48 -48.42 27.64 21.27
C ASP A 48 -48.90 26.25 20.85
N ASP A 49 -50.01 25.85 21.45
CA ASP A 49 -50.61 24.52 21.39
C ASP A 49 -51.14 24.21 19.99
N THR A 50 -50.68 23.12 19.39
CA THR A 50 -51.42 22.45 18.32
C THR A 50 -51.44 20.96 18.60
N GLU A 51 -52.62 20.45 18.94
CA GLU A 51 -52.90 19.02 19.17
C GLU A 51 -52.43 18.18 17.98
N THR A 52 -51.28 17.53 18.12
CA THR A 52 -50.93 16.34 17.33
C THR A 52 -51.26 15.12 18.16
N GLY A 53 -52.13 14.27 17.60
CA GLY A 53 -52.61 13.04 18.21
C GLY A 53 -51.48 12.21 18.80
N ASP A 54 -51.60 11.99 20.11
CA ASP A 54 -50.79 11.13 20.95
C ASP A 54 -50.93 9.67 20.46
N THR A 55 -49.99 9.19 19.63
CA THR A 55 -49.81 7.75 19.47
C THR A 55 -49.04 7.25 20.68
N THR A 56 -49.80 6.90 21.71
CA THR A 56 -49.43 6.13 22.91
C THR A 56 -49.02 4.69 22.59
N GLY A 57 -48.20 4.50 21.55
CA GLY A 57 -47.61 3.20 21.25
C GLY A 57 -46.49 2.90 22.24
N GLU A 58 -46.50 1.72 22.85
CA GLU A 58 -45.33 1.23 23.58
C GLU A 58 -44.10 1.27 22.65
N PRO A 59 -42.90 1.63 23.15
CA PRO A 59 -41.69 1.61 22.35
C PRO A 59 -41.49 0.20 21.78
N PHE A 60 -41.25 0.12 20.47
CA PHE A 60 -41.00 -1.15 19.80
C PHE A 60 -39.85 -1.90 20.47
N ILE A 61 -40.10 -3.16 20.81
CA ILE A 61 -39.09 -4.07 21.35
C ILE A 61 -38.58 -4.92 20.18
N PRO A 62 -37.31 -4.78 19.76
CA PRO A 62 -36.77 -5.55 18.65
C PRO A 62 -36.93 -7.06 18.87
N ILE A 63 -37.48 -7.74 17.87
CA ILE A 63 -37.56 -9.20 17.81
C ILE A 63 -36.48 -9.76 16.87
N PRO A 64 -36.05 -11.02 17.04
CA PRO A 64 -35.10 -11.64 16.10
C PRO A 64 -35.63 -11.61 14.67
N ALA A 65 -34.77 -11.23 13.71
CA ALA A 65 -35.12 -11.12 12.30
C ALA A 65 -35.73 -12.43 11.77
N ARG A 66 -36.79 -12.30 10.97
CA ARG A 66 -37.57 -13.43 10.47
C ARG A 66 -37.21 -13.75 9.03
N ASP A 67 -37.24 -15.03 8.63
CA ASP A 67 -37.06 -15.46 7.24
C ASP A 67 -35.76 -14.96 6.57
N VAL A 68 -34.68 -14.88 7.35
CA VAL A 68 -33.34 -14.47 6.91
C VAL A 68 -32.26 -15.24 7.67
N VAL A 69 -31.19 -15.61 6.99
CA VAL A 69 -30.05 -16.33 7.58
C VAL A 69 -28.73 -15.71 7.16
N ILE A 70 -27.71 -15.80 8.02
CA ILE A 70 -26.34 -15.40 7.69
C ILE A 70 -25.63 -16.61 7.07
N THR A 71 -25.22 -16.51 5.81
CA THR A 71 -24.57 -17.61 5.06
C THR A 71 -23.05 -17.51 5.02
N LYS A 72 -22.52 -16.28 5.02
CA LYS A 72 -21.08 -15.99 5.03
C LYS A 72 -20.80 -14.80 5.96
N VAL A 73 -19.64 -14.80 6.60
CA VAL A 73 -19.07 -13.62 7.23
C VAL A 73 -17.66 -13.40 6.71
N GLU A 74 -17.36 -12.18 6.30
CA GLU A 74 -16.09 -11.78 5.70
C GLU A 74 -15.48 -10.63 6.52
N ALA A 75 -14.17 -10.70 6.74
CA ALA A 75 -13.36 -9.57 7.18
C ALA A 75 -12.51 -9.09 6.00
N ASN A 76 -12.48 -7.79 5.77
CA ASN A 76 -11.75 -7.18 4.66
C ASN A 76 -11.00 -5.94 5.16
N SER A 77 -9.69 -6.12 5.36
CA SER A 77 -8.76 -5.04 5.72
C SER A 77 -8.00 -4.48 4.50
N GLY A 78 -8.37 -4.89 3.29
CA GLY A 78 -7.66 -4.64 2.04
C GLY A 78 -7.95 -5.73 1.00
N VAL A 79 -7.98 -6.98 1.48
CA VAL A 79 -8.41 -8.18 0.74
C VAL A 79 -9.49 -8.92 1.54
N ALA A 80 -10.48 -9.47 0.85
CA ALA A 80 -11.57 -10.23 1.45
C ALA A 80 -11.07 -11.56 2.03
N VAL A 81 -11.34 -11.79 3.32
CA VAL A 81 -11.05 -13.03 4.04
C VAL A 81 -12.34 -13.60 4.62
N PRO A 82 -12.82 -14.76 4.14
CA PRO A 82 -13.92 -15.47 4.77
C PRO A 82 -13.53 -15.91 6.19
N ILE A 83 -14.24 -15.40 7.19
CA ILE A 83 -14.07 -15.77 8.60
C ILE A 83 -15.22 -16.63 9.13
N GLY A 84 -16.28 -16.76 8.33
CA GLY A 84 -17.43 -17.62 8.59
C GLY A 84 -18.07 -18.10 7.30
N LEU A 85 -18.34 -19.41 7.20
CA LEU A 85 -19.01 -20.06 6.07
C LEU A 85 -19.85 -21.24 6.56
N ASP A 86 -20.95 -21.54 5.88
CA ASP A 86 -21.80 -22.72 6.14
C ASP A 86 -22.21 -22.88 7.62
N GLY A 87 -22.52 -21.75 8.28
CA GLY A 87 -22.95 -21.68 9.68
C GLY A 87 -21.83 -21.81 10.73
N GLY A 88 -20.57 -21.96 10.31
CA GLY A 88 -19.42 -22.21 11.18
C GLY A 88 -18.20 -21.33 10.92
N GLU A 89 -17.25 -21.35 11.85
CA GLU A 89 -15.97 -20.66 11.72
C GLU A 89 -15.16 -21.22 10.53
N VAL A 90 -14.53 -20.34 9.74
CA VAL A 90 -13.48 -20.74 8.79
C VAL A 90 -12.16 -20.84 9.56
N PRO A 91 -11.57 -22.05 9.70
CA PRO A 91 -10.30 -22.23 10.40
C PRO A 91 -9.19 -21.43 9.73
N GLY A 92 -8.24 -20.90 10.51
CA GLY A 92 -7.15 -20.07 10.01
C GLY A 92 -6.37 -20.70 8.84
N ALA A 93 -6.10 -22.01 8.89
CA ALA A 93 -5.38 -22.73 7.83
C ALA A 93 -6.14 -22.82 6.48
N LEU A 94 -7.44 -22.50 6.46
CA LEU A 94 -8.26 -22.46 5.23
C LEU A 94 -8.51 -21.03 4.73
N ARG A 95 -7.97 -20.01 5.40
CA ARG A 95 -8.12 -18.62 5.00
C ARG A 95 -7.11 -18.28 3.91
N ASN A 96 -7.56 -17.47 2.97
CA ASN A 96 -6.76 -17.06 1.82
C ASN A 96 -5.75 -15.96 2.15
N ALA A 97 -5.98 -15.14 3.18
CA ALA A 97 -5.05 -14.09 3.57
C ALA A 97 -4.95 -13.85 5.08
N TYR A 98 -3.81 -13.28 5.49
CA TYR A 98 -3.56 -12.79 6.85
C TYR A 98 -4.38 -11.54 7.15
N LEU A 99 -4.94 -11.45 8.37
CA LEU A 99 -5.60 -10.25 8.88
C LEU A 99 -4.66 -9.52 9.86
N PRO A 100 -4.11 -8.34 9.50
CA PRO A 100 -3.22 -7.58 10.38
C PRO A 100 -3.97 -7.02 11.59
N ALA A 101 -3.23 -6.83 12.70
CA ALA A 101 -3.75 -6.17 13.89
C ALA A 101 -3.74 -4.65 13.73
N ARG A 102 -4.46 -3.94 14.61
CA ARG A 102 -4.40 -2.47 14.71
C ARG A 102 -4.68 -1.77 13.38
N ARG A 103 -5.59 -2.34 12.59
CA ARG A 103 -5.94 -1.87 11.26
C ARG A 103 -7.45 -1.86 11.08
N ASP A 104 -7.98 -0.76 10.57
CA ASP A 104 -9.41 -0.67 10.25
C ASP A 104 -9.82 -1.83 9.34
N THR A 105 -10.92 -2.49 9.69
CA THR A 105 -11.37 -3.71 9.03
C THR A 105 -12.87 -3.66 8.80
N LEU A 106 -13.28 -3.90 7.56
CA LEU A 106 -14.68 -4.05 7.21
C LEU A 106 -15.11 -5.49 7.51
N ILE A 107 -16.07 -5.69 8.41
CA ILE A 107 -16.71 -6.98 8.65
C ILE A 107 -18.11 -6.97 8.04
N ARG A 108 -18.43 -7.97 7.22
CA ARG A 108 -19.71 -8.07 6.51
C ARG A 108 -20.35 -9.45 6.70
N PRO A 109 -21.56 -9.52 7.28
CA PRO A 109 -22.44 -10.67 7.13
C PRO A 109 -23.11 -10.64 5.76
N TYR A 110 -23.21 -11.81 5.13
CA TYR A 110 -23.99 -12.03 3.91
C TYR A 110 -25.27 -12.76 4.28
N LEU A 111 -26.39 -12.20 3.84
CA LEU A 111 -27.73 -12.65 4.16
C LEU A 111 -28.36 -13.32 2.94
N ASP A 112 -28.97 -14.48 3.18
CA ASP A 112 -29.94 -15.10 2.27
C ASP A 112 -31.33 -14.89 2.88
N VAL A 113 -32.28 -14.42 2.07
CA VAL A 113 -33.66 -14.15 2.49
C VAL A 113 -34.62 -15.19 1.92
N GLY A 114 -35.71 -15.46 2.61
CA GLY A 114 -36.69 -16.46 2.15
C GLY A 114 -37.46 -16.04 0.89
N ASP A 115 -38.10 -17.02 0.26
CA ASP A 115 -38.79 -16.86 -1.04
C ASP A 115 -39.89 -15.79 -1.04
N ASN A 116 -40.48 -15.49 0.12
CA ASN A 116 -41.56 -14.52 0.28
C ASN A 116 -41.07 -13.21 0.93
N TRP A 117 -39.77 -12.93 0.84
CA TRP A 117 -39.17 -11.77 1.48
C TRP A 117 -39.85 -10.45 1.08
N LEU A 118 -40.25 -9.70 2.09
CA LEU A 118 -40.71 -8.32 1.94
C LEU A 118 -39.55 -7.36 2.30
N PRO A 119 -39.18 -6.44 1.39
CA PRO A 119 -38.14 -5.46 1.66
C PRO A 119 -38.39 -4.66 2.94
N ARG A 120 -37.40 -4.65 3.84
CA ARG A 120 -37.49 -3.97 5.13
C ARG A 120 -36.11 -3.78 5.76
N ASP A 121 -36.09 -2.99 6.82
CA ASP A 121 -34.88 -2.68 7.55
C ASP A 121 -34.54 -3.81 8.54
N ILE A 122 -33.32 -4.31 8.42
CA ILE A 122 -32.73 -5.31 9.32
C ILE A 122 -31.58 -4.65 10.07
N GLU A 123 -31.59 -4.78 11.39
CA GLU A 123 -30.48 -4.39 12.25
C GLU A 123 -29.54 -5.60 12.41
N GLY A 124 -28.32 -5.47 11.90
CA GLY A 124 -27.24 -6.39 12.23
C GLY A 124 -26.49 -5.88 13.45
N ARG A 125 -26.22 -6.74 14.42
CA ARG A 125 -25.36 -6.45 15.57
C ARG A 125 -24.16 -7.37 15.59
N LEU A 126 -22.96 -6.81 15.43
CA LEU A 126 -21.69 -7.49 15.61
C LEU A 126 -21.20 -7.28 17.03
N THR A 127 -21.03 -8.36 17.78
CA THR A 127 -20.39 -8.33 19.09
C THR A 127 -18.98 -8.89 18.98
N LEU A 128 -17.99 -8.07 19.34
CA LEU A 128 -16.61 -8.49 19.57
C LEU A 128 -16.44 -8.92 21.03
N VAL A 129 -15.73 -10.02 21.23
CA VAL A 129 -15.42 -10.60 22.55
C VAL A 129 -13.91 -10.71 22.67
N TYR A 130 -13.34 -10.00 23.63
CA TYR A 130 -11.90 -9.94 23.86
C TYR A 130 -11.44 -11.04 24.84
N LEU A 131 -10.12 -11.27 24.91
CA LEU A 131 -9.53 -12.33 25.74
C LEU A 131 -9.81 -12.16 27.24
N ASP A 132 -10.01 -10.94 27.71
CA ASP A 132 -10.37 -10.64 29.10
C ASP A 132 -11.87 -10.82 29.39
N GLY A 133 -12.66 -11.20 28.38
CA GLY A 133 -14.10 -11.39 28.47
C GLY A 133 -14.92 -10.10 28.34
N SER A 134 -14.27 -8.95 28.17
CA SER A 134 -14.98 -7.71 27.80
C SER A 134 -15.55 -7.83 26.39
N THR A 135 -16.55 -6.99 26.09
CA THR A 135 -17.22 -6.99 24.78
C THR A 135 -17.40 -5.59 24.24
N LYS A 136 -17.47 -5.48 22.92
CA LYS A 136 -17.84 -4.26 22.20
C LYS A 136 -18.83 -4.60 21.11
N GLU A 137 -19.86 -3.78 20.94
CA GLU A 137 -20.89 -3.98 19.93
C GLU A 137 -20.83 -2.90 18.85
N TYR A 138 -21.00 -3.33 17.60
CA TYR A 138 -21.29 -2.50 16.44
C TYR A 138 -22.69 -2.84 15.94
N SER A 139 -23.45 -1.84 15.52
CA SER A 139 -24.77 -2.03 14.91
C SER A 139 -24.86 -1.26 13.60
N ASP A 140 -25.52 -1.85 12.61
CA ASP A 140 -25.87 -1.20 11.34
C ASP A 140 -27.26 -1.63 10.91
N VAL A 141 -28.07 -0.68 10.46
CA VAL A 141 -29.44 -0.90 10.00
C VAL A 141 -29.50 -0.68 8.51
N ARG A 142 -29.95 -1.68 7.77
CA ARG A 142 -30.01 -1.63 6.30
C ARG A 142 -31.31 -2.14 5.77
N ASN A 143 -31.80 -1.46 4.73
CA ASN A 143 -32.92 -1.93 3.96
C ASN A 143 -32.51 -3.15 3.12
N VAL A 144 -32.87 -4.34 3.59
CA VAL A 144 -32.60 -5.60 2.91
C VAL A 144 -33.76 -5.87 1.95
N THR A 145 -33.47 -5.82 0.66
CA THR A 145 -34.47 -6.00 -0.41
C THR A 145 -34.42 -7.37 -1.05
N ARG A 146 -33.31 -8.09 -0.87
CA ARG A 146 -32.94 -9.38 -1.49
C ARG A 146 -31.70 -9.93 -0.79
N ASP A 147 -31.24 -11.11 -1.23
CA ASP A 147 -29.93 -11.65 -0.84
C ASP A 147 -28.82 -10.60 -1.00
N THR A 148 -27.94 -10.54 -0.01
CA THR A 148 -26.79 -9.63 -0.06
C THR A 148 -25.85 -9.99 -1.19
N ARG A 149 -25.17 -8.98 -1.73
CA ARG A 149 -24.24 -9.14 -2.85
C ARG A 149 -22.87 -8.61 -2.48
N GLU A 150 -21.84 -9.33 -2.90
CA GLU A 150 -20.45 -8.92 -2.68
C GLU A 150 -20.16 -7.56 -3.31
N SER A 151 -20.70 -7.33 -4.52
CA SER A 151 -20.56 -6.10 -5.29
C SER A 151 -21.37 -4.90 -4.78
N GLU A 152 -22.24 -5.07 -3.78
CA GLU A 152 -23.15 -4.03 -3.29
C GLU A 152 -22.99 -3.86 -1.77
N LEU A 153 -22.16 -2.90 -1.32
CA LEU A 153 -21.92 -2.64 0.11
C LEU A 153 -23.21 -2.37 0.90
N THR A 154 -24.20 -1.75 0.26
CA THR A 154 -25.45 -1.35 0.91
C THR A 154 -26.54 -2.43 0.90
N SER A 155 -26.25 -3.62 0.37
CA SER A 155 -27.24 -4.70 0.24
C SER A 155 -27.61 -5.38 1.56
N GLY A 156 -26.84 -5.15 2.62
CA GLY A 156 -27.09 -5.64 3.98
C GLY A 156 -26.17 -4.95 4.99
N PRO A 157 -26.29 -5.27 6.29
CA PRO A 157 -25.49 -4.65 7.35
C PRO A 157 -23.99 -4.74 7.11
N ILE A 158 -23.25 -3.68 7.45
CA ILE A 158 -21.79 -3.62 7.37
C ILE A 158 -21.21 -3.03 8.66
N PHE A 159 -20.04 -3.53 9.08
CA PHE A 159 -19.37 -3.07 10.30
C PHE A 159 -17.97 -2.56 9.98
N GLY A 160 -17.76 -1.24 10.09
CA GLY A 160 -16.42 -0.66 10.10
C GLY A 160 -15.80 -0.81 11.48
N VAL A 161 -15.04 -1.87 11.70
CA VAL A 161 -14.33 -2.10 12.95
C VAL A 161 -13.04 -1.28 12.93
N VAL A 162 -12.90 -0.37 13.89
CA VAL A 162 -11.74 0.53 13.96
C VAL A 162 -10.51 -0.20 14.47
N ALA A 163 -9.33 0.26 14.06
CA ALA A 163 -8.03 -0.31 14.37
C ALA A 163 -7.85 -0.72 15.83
N GLU A 164 -8.30 0.11 16.78
CA GLU A 164 -8.18 -0.13 18.23
C GLU A 164 -8.86 -1.43 18.69
N ASP A 165 -9.89 -1.90 17.98
CA ASP A 165 -10.67 -3.09 18.31
C ASP A 165 -10.21 -4.34 17.54
N VAL A 166 -9.38 -4.16 16.52
CA VAL A 166 -8.81 -5.23 15.69
C VAL A 166 -7.54 -5.74 16.37
N VAL A 167 -7.74 -6.56 17.41
CA VAL A 167 -6.66 -7.08 18.26
C VAL A 167 -6.53 -8.60 18.21
N PRO A 168 -5.33 -9.17 18.41
CA PRO A 168 -5.13 -10.61 18.42
C PRO A 168 -6.03 -11.34 19.42
N GLY A 169 -6.57 -12.48 18.99
CA GLY A 169 -7.43 -13.33 19.82
C GLY A 169 -8.89 -12.86 19.95
N VAL A 170 -9.27 -11.71 19.36
CA VAL A 170 -10.65 -11.25 19.35
C VAL A 170 -11.57 -12.27 18.64
N ARG A 171 -12.72 -12.53 19.27
CA ARG A 171 -13.77 -13.40 18.74
C ARG A 171 -15.00 -12.59 18.43
N TYR A 172 -15.89 -13.12 17.60
CA TYR A 172 -17.11 -12.43 17.21
C TYR A 172 -18.32 -13.36 17.19
N PHE A 173 -19.49 -12.75 17.31
CA PHE A 173 -20.75 -13.29 16.80
C PHE A 173 -21.61 -12.14 16.26
N ILE A 174 -22.53 -12.46 15.36
CA ILE A 174 -23.47 -11.52 14.74
C ILE A 174 -24.89 -12.00 15.02
N THR A 175 -25.81 -11.07 15.30
CA THR A 175 -27.25 -11.34 15.41
C THR A 175 -28.03 -10.39 14.51
N LEU A 176 -29.18 -10.85 14.00
CA LEU A 176 -30.08 -10.04 13.19
C LEU A 176 -31.39 -9.78 13.92
N TRP A 177 -31.88 -8.55 13.81
CA TRP A 177 -33.09 -8.08 14.47
C TRP A 177 -33.98 -7.34 13.47
N GLU A 178 -35.29 -7.47 13.65
CA GLU A 178 -36.23 -6.58 12.97
C GLU A 178 -36.03 -5.15 13.51
N ALA A 179 -35.84 -4.18 12.63
CA ALA A 179 -35.64 -2.78 13.02
C ALA A 179 -36.96 -2.02 13.26
N ALA A 180 -38.09 -2.63 12.90
CA ALA A 180 -39.44 -2.05 13.01
C ALA A 180 -40.49 -3.17 13.21
N PRO A 181 -41.68 -2.84 13.75
CA PRO A 181 -42.78 -3.80 13.86
C PRO A 181 -43.33 -4.21 12.49
N GLY A 182 -44.06 -5.32 12.44
CA GLY A 182 -44.78 -5.80 11.25
C GLY A 182 -44.42 -7.22 10.79
N GLN A 183 -43.51 -7.89 11.50
CA GLN A 183 -43.07 -9.27 11.18
C GLN A 183 -43.39 -10.27 12.31
N GLU A 184 -44.17 -9.85 13.31
CA GLU A 184 -44.53 -10.67 14.48
C GLU A 184 -45.36 -11.91 14.09
N ASP A 185 -46.07 -11.84 12.96
CA ASP A 185 -46.88 -12.94 12.42
C ASP A 185 -46.03 -14.01 11.70
N ILE A 186 -44.77 -13.70 11.35
CA ILE A 186 -43.84 -14.69 10.78
C ILE A 186 -43.28 -15.54 11.93
N PRO A 187 -43.28 -16.90 11.79
CA PRO A 187 -42.79 -17.80 12.82
C PRO A 187 -41.42 -17.40 13.36
N GLU A 188 -41.24 -17.57 14.66
CA GLU A 188 -39.95 -17.38 15.30
C GLU A 188 -38.91 -18.33 14.71
N PRO A 189 -37.73 -17.83 14.29
CA PRO A 189 -36.69 -18.65 13.70
C PRO A 189 -36.11 -19.58 14.77
N ASP A 190 -36.01 -20.86 14.43
CA ASP A 190 -35.34 -21.88 15.22
C ASP A 190 -34.36 -22.64 14.30
N PRO A 191 -33.04 -22.39 14.40
CA PRO A 191 -32.37 -21.54 15.39
C PRO A 191 -32.51 -20.04 15.12
N ALA A 192 -32.18 -19.22 16.13
CA ALA A 192 -32.14 -17.76 16.01
C ALA A 192 -31.22 -17.28 14.85
N PRO A 193 -31.49 -16.11 14.24
CA PRO A 193 -30.76 -15.60 13.08
C PRO A 193 -29.40 -15.01 13.53
N ARG A 194 -28.47 -15.91 13.85
CA ARG A 194 -27.16 -15.57 14.41
C ARG A 194 -26.03 -16.34 13.73
N PHE A 195 -24.83 -15.79 13.81
CA PHE A 195 -23.62 -16.42 13.32
C PHE A 195 -22.44 -16.27 14.29
N PRO A 196 -21.69 -17.33 14.60
CA PRO A 196 -22.03 -18.73 14.36
C PRO A 196 -23.32 -19.13 15.11
N ALA A 197 -23.96 -20.22 14.69
CA ALA A 197 -25.27 -20.65 15.20
C ALA A 197 -25.31 -20.86 16.73
N GLU A 198 -24.23 -21.38 17.34
CA GLU A 198 -24.23 -21.78 18.75
C GLU A 198 -23.10 -21.18 19.60
N SER A 199 -22.17 -20.42 19.01
CA SER A 199 -20.99 -19.92 19.73
C SER A 199 -20.46 -18.59 19.18
N GLN A 200 -19.16 -18.35 19.39
CA GLN A 200 -18.39 -17.24 18.84
C GLN A 200 -17.26 -17.82 17.98
N ALA A 201 -16.93 -17.19 16.86
CA ALA A 201 -15.82 -17.58 15.98
C ALA A 201 -14.62 -16.66 16.18
N ALA A 202 -13.41 -17.12 15.87
CA ALA A 202 -12.27 -16.21 15.82
C ALA A 202 -12.38 -15.26 14.63
N VAL A 203 -12.17 -13.95 14.86
CA VAL A 203 -11.91 -13.04 13.74
C VAL A 203 -10.57 -13.41 13.09
N GLY A 204 -9.62 -13.95 13.89
CA GLY A 204 -8.32 -14.46 13.46
C GLY A 204 -7.37 -13.35 13.03
N ILE A 205 -7.27 -12.33 13.89
CA ILE A 205 -6.28 -11.26 13.80
C ILE A 205 -4.92 -11.81 14.21
N GLU A 206 -3.92 -11.57 13.37
CA GLU A 206 -2.55 -12.04 13.57
C GLU A 206 -1.83 -11.23 14.65
N ASP A 207 -1.06 -11.92 15.50
CA ASP A 207 -0.17 -11.29 16.48
C ASP A 207 1.22 -11.08 15.87
N SER A 208 1.36 -10.01 15.09
CA SER A 208 2.63 -9.63 14.51
C SER A 208 2.87 -8.12 14.58
N TYR A 209 4.14 -7.75 14.44
CA TYR A 209 4.58 -6.36 14.37
C TYR A 209 4.79 -6.02 12.89
N GLN A 210 3.90 -5.21 12.32
CA GLN A 210 3.89 -4.88 10.88
C GLN A 210 4.03 -3.38 10.64
N LYS A 211 5.27 -2.90 10.67
CA LYS A 211 5.61 -1.52 10.33
C LYS A 211 6.37 -1.44 9.01
N LEU A 212 5.84 -0.64 8.11
CA LEU A 212 6.45 -0.34 6.82
C LEU A 212 6.89 1.12 6.80
N ARG A 213 8.18 1.37 6.57
CA ARG A 213 8.74 2.73 6.59
C ARG A 213 9.52 3.03 5.33
N VAL A 214 9.20 4.17 4.72
CA VAL A 214 9.83 4.60 3.47
C VAL A 214 10.35 6.01 3.64
N THR A 215 11.66 6.18 3.47
CA THR A 215 12.25 7.51 3.26
C THR A 215 11.96 7.94 1.82
N VAL A 216 11.12 8.96 1.67
CA VAL A 216 10.82 9.55 0.36
C VAL A 216 11.71 10.77 0.17
N VAL A 217 12.52 10.73 -0.88
CA VAL A 217 13.46 11.80 -1.27
C VAL A 217 12.82 12.61 -2.38
N PRO A 218 12.27 13.82 -2.09
CA PRO A 218 11.82 14.71 -3.15
C PRO A 218 13.02 15.15 -3.98
N VAL A 219 12.89 15.14 -5.29
CA VAL A 219 13.95 15.60 -6.20
C VAL A 219 13.73 17.08 -6.51
N ALA A 220 14.75 17.89 -6.26
CA ALA A 220 14.86 19.25 -6.77
C ALA A 220 15.50 19.19 -8.16
N TYR A 221 14.66 19.01 -9.17
CA TYR A 221 15.06 18.80 -10.55
C TYR A 221 15.33 20.14 -11.25
N ASP A 222 16.54 20.32 -11.77
CA ASP A 222 16.96 21.49 -12.54
C ASP A 222 17.76 21.04 -13.77
N PHE A 223 17.05 20.77 -14.87
CA PHE A 223 17.68 20.34 -16.11
C PHE A 223 16.97 20.88 -17.36
N GLY A 224 17.75 21.47 -18.25
CA GLY A 224 17.26 22.08 -19.48
C GLY A 224 16.33 23.25 -19.16
N ALA A 225 15.05 23.12 -19.51
CA ALA A 225 14.01 24.12 -19.23
C ALA A 225 13.08 23.72 -18.08
N CYS A 226 13.29 22.56 -17.46
CA CYS A 226 12.47 22.08 -16.36
C CYS A 226 13.13 22.42 -15.02
N GLN A 227 12.37 23.10 -14.17
CA GLN A 227 12.70 23.38 -12.78
C GLN A 227 11.51 22.99 -11.94
N ALA A 228 11.63 21.90 -11.19
CA ALA A 228 10.55 21.35 -10.41
C ALA A 228 11.08 20.72 -9.12
N THR A 229 10.35 20.93 -8.03
CA THR A 229 10.59 20.24 -6.76
C THR A 229 9.26 19.73 -6.27
N VAL A 230 9.22 18.47 -5.87
CA VAL A 230 7.99 17.85 -5.38
C VAL A 230 7.69 18.33 -3.96
N ASP A 231 6.42 18.69 -3.71
CA ASP A 231 5.93 19.08 -2.40
C ASP A 231 5.54 17.85 -1.56
N MET A 232 6.31 17.57 -0.51
CA MET A 232 6.03 16.43 0.37
C MET A 232 4.89 16.69 1.36
N GLU A 233 4.47 17.94 1.60
CA GLU A 233 3.27 18.22 2.39
C GLU A 233 2.01 17.76 1.64
N GLU A 234 2.00 17.89 0.30
CA GLU A 234 0.95 17.38 -0.56
C GLU A 234 1.04 15.86 -0.76
N TRP A 235 2.23 15.36 -1.14
CA TRP A 235 2.37 13.99 -1.61
C TRP A 235 2.60 12.98 -0.49
N GLY A 236 3.19 13.37 0.64
CA GLY A 236 3.46 12.46 1.77
C GLY A 236 2.22 11.68 2.22
N PRO A 237 1.09 12.34 2.55
CA PRO A 237 -0.15 11.66 2.94
C PRO A 237 -0.75 10.76 1.86
N ARG A 238 -0.67 11.16 0.58
CA ARG A 238 -1.19 10.36 -0.54
C ARG A 238 -0.42 9.05 -0.72
N LEU A 239 0.91 9.12 -0.64
CA LEU A 239 1.78 7.93 -0.72
C LEU A 239 1.59 7.00 0.48
N GLU A 240 1.45 7.58 1.68
CA GLU A 240 1.16 6.81 2.89
C GLU A 240 -0.16 6.06 2.76
N GLU A 241 -1.21 6.73 2.30
CA GLU A 241 -2.52 6.15 2.06
C GLU A 241 -2.51 5.02 1.02
N ALA A 242 -1.85 5.22 -0.12
CA ALA A 242 -1.74 4.19 -1.16
C ALA A 242 -1.07 2.92 -0.62
N LEU A 243 0.10 3.10 0.02
CA LEU A 243 0.88 1.98 0.52
C LEU A 243 0.17 1.28 1.69
N TYR A 244 -0.50 2.04 2.57
CA TYR A 244 -1.31 1.48 3.65
C TYR A 244 -2.45 0.65 3.11
N GLN A 245 -3.20 1.12 2.11
CA GLN A 245 -4.38 0.41 1.62
C GLN A 245 -4.05 -0.91 0.92
N GLU A 246 -2.90 -0.99 0.23
CA GLU A 246 -2.54 -2.14 -0.61
C GLU A 246 -1.53 -3.12 0.05
N ASN A 247 -1.10 -2.85 1.28
CA ASN A 247 -0.23 -3.74 2.06
C ASN A 247 -0.84 -4.09 3.42
N GLY A 248 -0.64 -5.33 3.86
CA GLY A 248 -1.05 -5.82 5.17
C GLY A 248 -0.14 -5.32 6.31
N ALA A 249 -0.13 -4.01 6.53
CA ALA A 249 0.63 -3.35 7.60
C ALA A 249 -0.29 -2.80 8.70
N ASP A 250 0.22 -2.76 9.93
CA ASP A 250 -0.39 -2.07 11.07
C ASP A 250 -0.20 -0.56 10.90
N GLU A 251 0.99 -0.15 10.45
CA GLU A 251 1.42 1.23 10.34
C GLU A 251 2.32 1.42 9.11
N VAL A 252 2.05 2.49 8.36
CA VAL A 252 2.93 2.99 7.30
C VAL A 252 3.45 4.36 7.70
N GLU A 253 4.77 4.54 7.61
CA GLU A 253 5.43 5.82 7.87
C GLU A 253 6.15 6.30 6.62
N ILE A 254 5.77 7.49 6.14
CA ILE A 254 6.49 8.22 5.10
C ILE A 254 7.38 9.25 5.75
N ILE A 255 8.70 9.08 5.60
CA ILE A 255 9.71 9.98 6.13
C ILE A 255 10.19 10.87 4.99
N ALA A 256 9.76 12.12 4.96
CA ALA A 256 10.21 13.08 3.97
C ALA A 256 11.68 13.47 4.22
N HIS A 257 12.55 13.18 3.26
CA HIS A 257 13.93 13.64 3.25
C HIS A 257 14.03 15.07 2.70
N ALA A 258 15.16 15.75 2.94
CA ALA A 258 15.46 17.02 2.28
C ALA A 258 15.52 16.87 0.75
N PRO A 259 15.14 17.88 -0.05
CA PRO A 259 15.22 17.75 -1.50
C PRO A 259 16.63 17.47 -2.01
N LEU A 260 16.76 16.45 -2.88
CA LEU A 260 18.02 16.11 -3.53
C LEU A 260 18.16 16.90 -4.84
N PRO A 261 19.18 17.77 -5.00
CA PRO A 261 19.39 18.49 -6.25
C PRO A 261 19.86 17.56 -7.37
N ILE A 262 19.15 17.56 -8.50
CA ILE A 262 19.48 16.74 -9.68
C ILE A 262 19.56 17.62 -10.92
N THR A 263 20.68 17.52 -11.64
CA THR A 263 21.03 18.35 -12.80
C THR A 263 21.34 17.54 -14.07
N TYR A 264 20.91 16.29 -14.13
CA TYR A 264 21.05 15.41 -15.30
C TYR A 264 19.68 15.02 -15.87
N ASP A 265 19.61 14.53 -17.11
CA ASP A 265 18.34 14.34 -17.82
C ASP A 265 17.50 13.15 -17.31
N LEU A 266 16.50 13.40 -16.45
CA LEU A 266 15.49 12.41 -16.04
C LEU A 266 14.44 12.11 -17.13
N GLY A 267 14.49 12.77 -18.28
CA GLY A 267 13.69 12.40 -19.46
C GLY A 267 14.26 11.19 -20.23
N GLN A 268 15.42 10.68 -19.83
CA GLN A 268 16.08 9.52 -20.42
C GLN A 268 16.16 8.36 -19.43
N PHE A 269 16.06 7.13 -19.92
CA PHE A 269 16.18 5.94 -19.07
C PHE A 269 17.53 5.88 -18.33
N SER A 270 18.61 6.35 -18.95
CA SER A 270 19.93 6.44 -18.29
C SER A 270 19.92 7.37 -17.08
N GLY A 271 19.17 8.48 -17.13
CA GLY A 271 18.99 9.38 -15.99
C GLY A 271 18.17 8.75 -14.87
N LEU A 272 17.07 8.06 -15.19
CA LEU A 272 16.28 7.32 -14.19
C LEU A 272 17.13 6.21 -13.53
N ASN A 273 17.90 5.46 -14.31
CA ASN A 273 18.82 4.44 -13.83
C ASN A 273 19.87 5.02 -12.87
N LYS A 274 20.41 6.19 -13.21
CA LYS A 274 21.31 6.94 -12.34
C LYS A 274 20.63 7.39 -11.04
N LEU A 275 19.39 7.88 -11.09
CA LEU A 275 18.66 8.30 -9.89
C LEU A 275 18.44 7.14 -8.92
N VAL A 276 18.12 5.95 -9.42
CA VAL A 276 18.01 4.74 -8.60
C VAL A 276 19.35 4.37 -7.95
N ASN A 277 20.47 4.51 -8.68
CA ASN A 277 21.80 4.35 -8.08
C ASN A 277 22.07 5.38 -6.99
N ASP A 278 21.71 6.65 -7.24
CA ASP A 278 21.87 7.73 -6.28
C ASP A 278 21.05 7.44 -5.00
N MET A 279 19.89 6.79 -5.09
CA MET A 279 19.11 6.34 -3.92
C MET A 279 19.76 5.19 -3.16
N SER A 280 20.27 4.16 -3.87
CA SER A 280 21.03 3.08 -3.24
C SER A 280 22.29 3.59 -2.54
N ASP A 281 22.98 4.55 -3.15
CA ASP A 281 24.18 5.21 -2.62
C ASP A 281 23.87 6.08 -1.40
N LEU A 282 22.82 6.91 -1.49
CA LEU A 282 22.37 7.77 -0.38
C LEU A 282 21.98 6.95 0.85
N ARG A 283 21.22 5.86 0.64
CA ARG A 283 20.85 4.93 1.70
C ARG A 283 22.08 4.41 2.48
N GLU A 284 23.16 4.09 1.77
CA GLU A 284 24.42 3.66 2.41
C GLU A 284 25.18 4.82 3.05
N ALA A 285 25.20 6.00 2.40
CA ALA A 285 25.84 7.20 2.91
C ALA A 285 25.27 7.64 4.27
N GLU A 286 23.95 7.47 4.46
CA GLU A 286 23.22 7.81 5.68
C GLU A 286 23.23 6.70 6.73
N GLY A 287 23.82 5.56 6.40
CA GLY A 287 23.91 4.46 7.33
C GLY A 287 22.56 3.77 7.59
N ALA A 288 21.59 3.89 6.68
CA ALA A 288 20.22 3.46 6.88
C ALA A 288 20.09 1.99 7.33
N PRO A 289 19.15 1.67 8.22
CA PRO A 289 18.94 0.32 8.71
C PRO A 289 18.36 -0.59 7.63
N PRO A 290 18.54 -1.92 7.71
CA PRO A 290 18.16 -2.86 6.65
C PRO A 290 16.66 -2.89 6.36
N TRP A 291 15.81 -2.50 7.30
CA TRP A 291 14.35 -2.46 7.15
C TRP A 291 13.79 -1.20 6.47
N MET A 292 14.64 -0.18 6.24
CA MET A 292 14.23 1.08 5.62
C MET A 292 14.32 1.02 4.09
N TYR A 293 13.25 1.49 3.44
CA TYR A 293 13.17 1.69 1.99
C TYR A 293 13.51 3.14 1.62
N TYR A 294 14.15 3.34 0.47
CA TYR A 294 14.39 4.67 -0.11
C TYR A 294 13.65 4.79 -1.44
N TYR A 295 12.92 5.88 -1.63
CA TYR A 295 12.19 6.16 -2.85
C TYR A 295 12.42 7.60 -3.29
N ALA A 296 12.96 7.83 -4.50
CA ALA A 296 13.00 9.17 -5.09
C ALA A 296 11.66 9.50 -5.75
N LEU A 297 11.04 10.62 -5.38
CA LEU A 297 9.89 11.18 -6.07
C LEU A 297 10.32 12.42 -6.86
N PHE A 298 10.09 12.42 -8.17
CA PHE A 298 10.54 13.51 -9.05
C PHE A 298 9.48 13.96 -10.03
N ASP A 299 9.53 15.22 -10.44
CA ASP A 299 8.76 15.74 -11.57
C ASP A 299 9.72 16.14 -12.69
N SER A 300 9.65 15.44 -13.83
CA SER A 300 10.43 15.76 -15.04
C SER A 300 9.70 16.72 -15.98
N CYS A 301 8.78 17.53 -15.44
CA CYS A 301 7.82 18.37 -16.16
C CYS A 301 6.97 17.53 -17.14
N ASN A 302 6.45 16.40 -16.66
CA ASN A 302 5.64 15.44 -17.44
C ASN A 302 6.31 14.86 -18.69
N LYS A 303 7.65 14.89 -18.80
CA LYS A 303 8.33 14.24 -19.92
C LYS A 303 8.12 12.73 -19.86
N CYS A 304 7.88 12.14 -21.04
CA CYS A 304 7.90 10.70 -21.21
C CYS A 304 9.34 10.20 -21.15
N ILE A 305 9.65 9.30 -20.23
CA ILE A 305 10.98 8.69 -20.16
C ILE A 305 11.05 7.64 -21.27
N SER A 306 11.79 7.95 -22.33
CA SER A 306 11.99 7.01 -23.43
C SER A 306 12.89 5.88 -22.96
N SER A 307 12.40 4.65 -23.03
CA SER A 307 13.17 3.46 -22.66
C SER A 307 14.33 3.15 -23.60
N GLY A 308 14.47 3.87 -24.73
CA GLY A 308 15.55 3.70 -25.72
C GLY A 308 15.48 2.37 -26.50
N ASP A 309 15.20 1.29 -25.78
CA ASP A 309 15.14 -0.12 -26.21
C ASP A 309 14.00 -0.92 -25.52
N GLY A 310 13.11 -0.28 -24.74
CA GLY A 310 11.97 -0.97 -24.10
C GLY A 310 10.81 -1.28 -25.04
N PRO A 311 9.86 -2.17 -24.66
CA PRO A 311 8.80 -2.63 -25.55
C PRO A 311 7.99 -1.45 -26.10
N ALA A 312 7.79 -1.48 -27.41
CA ALA A 312 7.30 -0.37 -28.21
C ALA A 312 6.03 0.31 -27.63
N GLY A 313 6.16 1.56 -27.19
CA GLY A 313 5.03 2.50 -27.10
C GLY A 313 4.67 3.11 -25.73
N GLY A 314 5.37 2.77 -24.63
CA GLY A 314 5.08 3.31 -23.29
C GLY A 314 6.12 4.30 -22.75
N CYS A 315 5.73 5.14 -21.79
CA CYS A 315 6.67 5.90 -20.96
C CYS A 315 7.06 5.06 -19.75
N THR A 316 8.34 4.90 -19.48
CA THR A 316 8.79 4.40 -18.17
C THR A 316 8.49 5.47 -17.13
N VAL A 317 7.93 5.09 -15.99
CA VAL A 317 7.49 6.03 -14.94
C VAL A 317 8.12 5.74 -13.59
N GLY A 318 8.67 4.55 -13.40
CA GLY A 318 9.38 4.14 -12.19
C GLY A 318 10.47 3.13 -12.49
N LEU A 319 11.34 2.92 -11.52
CA LEU A 319 12.38 1.89 -11.54
C LEU A 319 12.84 1.55 -10.12
N ALA A 320 12.99 0.27 -9.83
CA ALA A 320 13.63 -0.23 -8.61
C ALA A 320 15.08 -0.68 -8.86
N ALA A 321 15.92 -0.57 -7.82
CA ALA A 321 17.31 -1.04 -7.85
C ALA A 321 17.40 -2.56 -8.01
N GLY A 322 16.37 -3.27 -7.54
CA GLY A 322 16.14 -4.69 -7.76
C GLY A 322 15.09 -5.27 -6.80
N ILE A 323 15.10 -6.59 -6.73
CA ILE A 323 14.16 -7.46 -6.04
C ILE A 323 14.93 -8.19 -4.92
N PRO A 324 15.12 -7.56 -3.75
CA PRO A 324 15.93 -8.15 -2.69
C PRO A 324 15.28 -9.39 -2.09
N ASN A 325 16.13 -10.33 -1.69
CA ASN A 325 15.74 -11.44 -0.82
C ASN A 325 15.55 -10.95 0.64
N GLU A 326 15.17 -11.89 1.52
CA GLU A 326 14.95 -11.67 2.95
C GLU A 326 16.26 -11.69 3.75
N SER A 327 17.22 -10.87 3.33
CA SER A 327 18.50 -10.72 4.00
C SER A 327 18.78 -9.26 4.32
N LYS A 328 19.42 -9.03 5.48
CA LYS A 328 19.91 -7.70 5.88
C LYS A 328 20.99 -7.21 4.92
N GLN A 329 21.73 -8.12 4.31
CA GLN A 329 22.80 -7.81 3.38
C GLN A 329 22.30 -7.34 1.99
N GLY A 330 21.12 -7.78 1.56
CA GLY A 330 20.49 -7.31 0.33
C GLY A 330 19.92 -5.88 0.40
N ALA A 331 20.16 -5.14 1.50
CA ALA A 331 19.48 -3.87 1.75
C ALA A 331 19.85 -2.75 0.77
N TYR A 332 21.00 -2.83 0.10
CA TYR A 332 21.38 -1.89 -0.97
C TYR A 332 20.42 -1.90 -2.17
N LEU A 333 19.60 -2.94 -2.33
CA LEU A 333 18.57 -3.05 -3.36
C LEU A 333 17.22 -2.45 -2.93
N ARG A 334 17.06 -2.01 -1.67
CA ARG A 334 15.81 -1.41 -1.16
C ARG A 334 15.70 0.08 -1.50
N ALA A 335 15.97 0.38 -2.76
CA ALA A 335 15.95 1.72 -3.33
C ALA A 335 15.16 1.70 -4.64
N SER A 336 14.38 2.74 -4.88
CA SER A 336 13.59 2.90 -6.10
C SER A 336 13.35 4.38 -6.41
N ALA A 337 12.78 4.67 -7.57
CA ALA A 337 12.41 6.01 -7.99
C ALA A 337 11.13 5.97 -8.83
N GLY A 338 10.33 7.02 -8.76
CA GLY A 338 9.21 7.17 -9.67
C GLY A 338 8.81 8.63 -9.91
N GLN A 339 8.21 8.81 -11.08
CA GLN A 339 7.83 10.09 -11.64
C GLN A 339 6.44 10.48 -11.13
N LEU A 340 6.30 11.73 -10.69
CA LEU A 340 5.01 12.37 -10.52
C LEU A 340 4.36 12.51 -11.90
N ARG A 341 3.27 11.77 -12.10
CA ARG A 341 2.43 11.86 -13.30
C ARG A 341 0.97 12.03 -12.93
N ASN A 342 0.28 12.78 -13.77
CA ASN A 342 -1.16 12.99 -13.69
C ASN A 342 -1.63 13.27 -12.25
N PRO A 343 -1.33 14.46 -11.69
CA PRO A 343 -1.61 14.77 -10.28
C PRO A 343 -3.09 14.66 -9.89
N ASN A 344 -3.99 14.60 -10.89
CA ASN A 344 -5.44 14.45 -10.74
C ASN A 344 -5.93 12.98 -10.90
N GLY A 345 -5.03 12.02 -11.10
CA GLY A 345 -5.28 10.58 -11.08
C GLY A 345 -4.41 9.86 -10.04
N ASN A 346 -4.38 8.53 -10.09
CA ASN A 346 -3.64 7.69 -9.13
C ASN A 346 -2.29 7.20 -9.68
N ASP A 347 -1.87 7.65 -10.88
CA ASP A 347 -0.69 7.11 -11.57
C ASP A 347 0.60 7.21 -10.72
N THR A 348 0.72 8.24 -9.89
CA THR A 348 1.88 8.46 -9.01
C THR A 348 1.86 7.50 -7.83
N GLU A 349 0.71 7.34 -7.18
CA GLU A 349 0.48 6.39 -6.10
C GLU A 349 0.68 4.93 -6.57
N ASP A 350 0.09 4.58 -7.72
CA ASP A 350 0.21 3.25 -8.32
C ASP A 350 1.68 2.93 -8.63
N THR A 351 2.42 3.89 -9.21
CA THR A 351 3.86 3.75 -9.46
C THR A 351 4.63 3.57 -8.15
N PHE A 352 4.32 4.37 -7.13
CA PHE A 352 4.98 4.27 -5.82
C PHE A 352 4.78 2.87 -5.20
N VAL A 353 3.54 2.38 -5.16
CA VAL A 353 3.23 1.04 -4.62
C VAL A 353 3.91 -0.04 -5.45
N HIS A 354 3.94 0.08 -6.78
CA HIS A 354 4.61 -0.86 -7.68
C HIS A 354 6.13 -0.97 -7.42
N GLU A 355 6.81 0.17 -7.39
CA GLU A 355 8.26 0.20 -7.23
C GLU A 355 8.71 -0.16 -5.81
N VAL A 356 7.94 0.25 -4.79
CA VAL A 356 8.14 -0.25 -3.42
C VAL A 356 7.89 -1.76 -3.37
N GLY A 357 6.89 -2.27 -4.11
CA GLY A 357 6.64 -3.69 -4.30
C GLY A 357 7.87 -4.45 -4.82
N HIS A 358 8.56 -3.95 -5.85
CA HIS A 358 9.83 -4.53 -6.27
C HIS A 358 10.85 -4.60 -5.14
N THR A 359 11.01 -3.52 -4.37
CA THR A 359 11.93 -3.50 -3.23
C THR A 359 11.48 -4.38 -2.05
N GLN A 360 10.20 -4.76 -1.98
CA GLN A 360 9.68 -5.82 -1.09
C GLN A 360 9.99 -7.24 -1.62
N GLY A 361 10.70 -7.37 -2.74
CA GLY A 361 11.08 -8.65 -3.32
C GLY A 361 10.02 -9.22 -4.26
N ARG A 362 9.18 -8.36 -4.84
CA ARG A 362 8.08 -8.77 -5.71
C ARG A 362 8.48 -8.64 -7.17
N ARG A 363 8.16 -9.66 -7.95
CA ARG A 363 8.33 -9.68 -9.42
C ARG A 363 7.07 -9.17 -10.07
N HIS A 364 7.18 -8.80 -11.34
CA HIS A 364 6.00 -8.50 -12.14
C HIS A 364 5.02 -9.67 -12.18
N ILE A 365 3.75 -9.34 -12.39
CA ILE A 365 2.70 -10.30 -12.68
C ILE A 365 2.33 -10.20 -14.15
N TYR A 366 2.21 -11.36 -14.79
CA TYR A 366 1.76 -11.42 -16.18
C TYR A 366 0.32 -10.94 -16.29
N CYS A 367 0.08 -10.04 -17.25
CA CYS A 367 -1.26 -9.69 -17.68
C CYS A 367 -1.31 -9.50 -19.21
N PRO A 368 -2.45 -9.75 -19.86
CA PRO A 368 -2.59 -9.65 -21.31
C PRO A 368 -2.24 -8.25 -21.81
N ASN A 369 -1.34 -8.18 -22.79
CA ASN A 369 -0.87 -6.93 -23.41
C ASN A 369 -0.07 -5.98 -22.49
N GLY A 370 0.19 -6.35 -21.23
CA GLY A 370 1.01 -5.53 -20.33
C GLY A 370 2.49 -5.53 -20.68
N GLY A 371 2.99 -6.60 -21.31
CA GLY A 371 4.39 -6.66 -21.79
C GLY A 371 5.45 -6.64 -20.70
N ALA A 372 5.09 -6.96 -19.45
CA ALA A 372 6.02 -7.03 -18.34
C ALA A 372 7.05 -8.16 -18.53
N ALA A 373 8.32 -7.86 -18.26
CA ALA A 373 9.40 -8.84 -18.25
C ALA A 373 9.54 -9.46 -16.85
N GLY A 374 10.17 -10.64 -16.75
CA GLY A 374 10.48 -11.24 -15.44
C GLY A 374 9.26 -11.63 -14.61
N THR A 375 8.14 -11.95 -15.25
CA THR A 375 6.87 -12.25 -14.57
C THR A 375 6.98 -13.49 -13.67
N ASP A 376 6.37 -13.45 -12.49
CA ASP A 376 6.32 -14.57 -11.56
C ASP A 376 5.34 -15.66 -12.04
N PRO A 377 5.81 -16.85 -12.43
CA PRO A 377 4.94 -17.92 -12.90
C PRO A 377 4.14 -18.60 -11.78
N SER A 378 4.43 -18.29 -10.51
CA SER A 378 3.69 -18.83 -9.36
C SER A 378 2.42 -18.04 -9.01
N PHE A 379 2.21 -16.88 -9.65
CA PHE A 379 0.98 -16.12 -9.48
C PHE A 379 -0.24 -16.95 -9.90
N PRO A 380 -1.25 -17.13 -9.04
CA PRO A 380 -2.29 -18.13 -9.27
C PRO A 380 -3.42 -17.69 -10.20
N TYR A 381 -3.60 -16.38 -10.42
CA TYR A 381 -4.75 -15.85 -11.15
C TYR A 381 -4.40 -15.52 -12.60
N GLU A 382 -5.10 -16.17 -13.53
CA GLU A 382 -4.95 -15.88 -14.95
C GLU A 382 -5.28 -14.41 -15.23
N GLY A 383 -4.51 -13.80 -16.13
CA GLY A 383 -4.77 -12.44 -16.55
C GLY A 383 -4.21 -11.36 -15.61
N GLY A 384 -3.58 -11.75 -14.49
CA GLY A 384 -3.05 -10.81 -13.51
C GLY A 384 -4.11 -10.23 -12.58
N VAL A 385 -5.33 -10.78 -12.59
CA VAL A 385 -6.46 -10.27 -11.78
C VAL A 385 -6.27 -10.52 -10.28
N ILE A 386 -6.93 -9.76 -9.42
CA ILE A 386 -6.72 -9.86 -7.95
C ILE A 386 -7.37 -11.08 -7.30
N GLY A 387 -8.29 -11.78 -7.98
CA GLY A 387 -8.86 -13.07 -7.57
C GLY A 387 -9.96 -13.00 -6.51
N VAL A 388 -9.84 -12.09 -5.54
CA VAL A 388 -10.83 -11.84 -4.48
C VAL A 388 -11.24 -10.36 -4.42
N TRP A 389 -12.32 -10.05 -3.73
CA TRP A 389 -12.73 -8.65 -3.54
C TRP A 389 -11.72 -7.88 -2.69
N GLY A 390 -11.31 -6.72 -3.18
CA GLY A 390 -10.55 -5.75 -2.38
C GLY A 390 -11.46 -4.68 -1.78
N PHE A 391 -11.01 -4.06 -0.69
CA PHE A 391 -11.71 -2.93 -0.09
C PHE A 391 -10.69 -1.90 0.43
N GLY A 392 -10.79 -0.67 -0.07
CA GLY A 392 -10.01 0.45 0.45
C GLY A 392 -10.60 0.95 1.75
N VAL A 393 -9.90 0.74 2.86
CA VAL A 393 -10.37 1.09 4.21
C VAL A 393 -10.38 2.60 4.46
N ARG A 394 -9.78 3.41 3.57
CA ARG A 394 -9.78 4.87 3.65
C ARG A 394 -10.67 5.52 2.59
N ASP A 395 -10.71 4.97 1.39
CA ASP A 395 -11.53 5.49 0.29
C ASP A 395 -12.95 4.88 0.23
N PHE A 396 -13.21 3.83 1.03
CA PHE A 396 -14.46 3.09 1.13
C PHE A 396 -14.95 2.49 -0.19
N ARG A 397 -14.04 2.15 -1.10
CA ARG A 397 -14.38 1.59 -2.43
C ARG A 397 -14.04 0.11 -2.52
N LEU A 398 -14.98 -0.65 -3.10
CA LEU A 398 -14.76 -2.04 -3.50
C LEU A 398 -13.89 -2.14 -4.75
N ARG A 399 -13.08 -3.19 -4.82
CA ARG A 399 -12.24 -3.56 -5.97
C ARG A 399 -12.65 -4.93 -6.46
N HIS A 400 -13.00 -5.02 -7.74
CA HIS A 400 -13.64 -6.21 -8.31
C HIS A 400 -12.59 -7.29 -8.59
N PRO A 401 -12.84 -8.56 -8.22
CA PRO A 401 -11.85 -9.64 -8.31
C PRO A 401 -11.26 -9.86 -9.70
N THR A 402 -12.04 -9.58 -10.75
CA THR A 402 -11.65 -9.80 -12.15
C THR A 402 -11.54 -8.52 -12.99
N ALA A 403 -11.92 -7.37 -12.45
CA ALA A 403 -11.81 -6.09 -13.18
C ALA A 403 -10.61 -5.26 -12.70
N ASN A 404 -10.09 -5.58 -11.52
CA ASN A 404 -8.83 -5.09 -11.01
C ASN A 404 -7.74 -6.13 -11.21
N THR A 405 -6.53 -5.65 -11.46
CA THR A 405 -5.32 -6.46 -11.58
C THR A 405 -4.35 -6.17 -10.44
N ASP A 406 -3.45 -7.10 -10.16
CA ASP A 406 -2.46 -6.92 -9.10
C ASP A 406 -1.58 -5.69 -9.40
N TYR A 407 -1.20 -4.93 -8.37
CA TYR A 407 -0.36 -3.75 -8.54
C TYR A 407 1.03 -4.06 -9.09
N MET A 408 1.51 -5.31 -9.06
CA MET A 408 2.74 -5.71 -9.77
C MET A 408 2.52 -6.03 -11.26
N SER A 409 1.31 -5.87 -11.79
CA SER A 409 1.01 -5.98 -13.21
C SER A 409 1.06 -4.62 -13.91
N TYR A 410 1.18 -4.64 -15.24
CA TYR A 410 1.06 -3.44 -16.10
C TYR A 410 -0.34 -3.24 -16.68
N CYS A 411 -1.30 -3.94 -16.11
CA CYS A 411 -2.70 -3.76 -16.40
C CYS A 411 -3.33 -2.98 -15.26
N GLY A 412 -4.42 -2.29 -15.56
CA GLY A 412 -5.15 -1.52 -14.56
C GLY A 412 -6.65 -1.57 -14.79
N PRO A 413 -7.45 -1.11 -13.82
CA PRO A 413 -7.02 -0.50 -12.55
C PRO A 413 -6.36 -1.49 -11.57
N THR A 414 -5.33 -1.03 -10.85
CA THR A 414 -4.54 -1.87 -9.93
C THR A 414 -5.16 -1.97 -8.53
N TRP A 415 -4.85 -3.07 -7.84
CA TRP A 415 -5.06 -3.28 -6.40
C TRP A 415 -4.18 -4.45 -5.92
N CYS A 416 -4.18 -4.76 -4.63
CA CYS A 416 -3.51 -5.94 -4.08
C CYS A 416 -4.35 -7.22 -4.26
N SER A 417 -3.77 -8.28 -4.80
CA SER A 417 -4.33 -9.65 -4.68
C SER A 417 -4.08 -10.23 -3.29
N ASP A 418 -4.84 -11.24 -2.87
CA ASP A 418 -4.56 -11.96 -1.62
C ASP A 418 -3.21 -12.69 -1.61
N TRP A 419 -2.78 -13.20 -2.77
CA TRP A 419 -1.46 -13.80 -2.94
C TRP A 419 -0.35 -12.77 -2.69
N GLN A 420 -0.48 -11.59 -3.29
CA GLN A 420 0.47 -10.50 -3.12
C GLN A 420 0.43 -9.95 -1.70
N TRP A 421 -0.76 -9.81 -1.11
CA TRP A 421 -0.98 -9.38 0.27
C TRP A 421 -0.22 -10.26 1.26
N ASN A 422 -0.32 -11.59 1.13
CA ASN A 422 0.38 -12.50 2.03
C ASN A 422 1.89 -12.41 1.88
N ALA A 423 2.38 -12.32 0.65
CA ALA A 423 3.82 -12.24 0.41
C ALA A 423 4.42 -10.93 0.93
N THR A 424 3.73 -9.80 0.78
CA THR A 424 4.20 -8.53 1.36
C THR A 424 3.98 -8.50 2.87
N TYR A 425 2.92 -9.10 3.40
CA TYR A 425 2.73 -9.27 4.85
C TYR A 425 3.91 -9.99 5.50
N GLU A 426 4.37 -11.11 4.94
CA GLU A 426 5.53 -11.85 5.44
C GLU A 426 6.84 -11.05 5.32
N ARG A 427 6.99 -10.31 4.20
CA ARG A 427 8.14 -9.43 4.00
C ARG A 427 8.19 -8.32 5.04
N ILE A 428 7.07 -7.61 5.24
CA ILE A 428 6.97 -6.50 6.20
C ILE A 428 7.30 -7.05 7.59
N ARG A 429 6.72 -8.20 7.97
CA ARG A 429 6.97 -8.82 9.29
C ARG A 429 8.45 -9.08 9.51
N THR A 430 9.11 -9.67 8.53
CA THR A 430 10.54 -9.98 8.60
C THR A 430 11.37 -8.71 8.80
N LEU A 431 11.09 -7.64 8.06
CA LEU A 431 11.82 -6.38 8.18
C LEU A 431 11.50 -5.65 9.49
N SER A 432 10.23 -5.62 9.91
CA SER A 432 9.83 -5.00 11.17
C SER A 432 10.48 -5.71 12.37
N LEU A 433 10.66 -7.03 12.32
CA LEU A 433 11.40 -7.76 13.37
C LEU A 433 12.87 -7.33 13.45
N TRP A 434 13.50 -6.96 12.33
CA TRP A 434 14.88 -6.43 12.34
C TRP A 434 14.98 -5.05 12.99
N GLU A 435 13.89 -4.30 13.10
CA GLU A 435 13.84 -3.04 13.85
C GLU A 435 13.95 -3.29 15.36
N LEU A 436 13.39 -4.41 15.83
CA LEU A 436 13.39 -4.79 17.24
C LEU A 436 14.70 -5.47 17.66
N GLU A 437 15.56 -5.83 16.71
CA GLU A 437 16.88 -6.36 17.00
C GLU A 437 17.84 -5.23 17.40
N ASP A 438 18.54 -5.43 18.53
CA ASP A 438 19.68 -4.58 18.87
C ASP A 438 20.70 -4.61 17.71
N ALA A 439 21.25 -3.44 17.36
CA ALA A 439 22.35 -3.38 16.40
C ALA A 439 23.47 -4.28 16.94
N PRO A 440 23.92 -5.31 16.19
CA PRO A 440 24.94 -6.21 16.70
C PRO A 440 26.17 -5.41 17.11
N GLU A 441 26.62 -5.60 18.37
CA GLU A 441 27.90 -5.08 18.82
C GLU A 441 29.01 -5.70 17.96
N GLY A 442 29.65 -4.88 17.14
CA GLY A 442 31.10 -4.95 17.03
C GLY A 442 31.74 -5.92 16.03
N ASP A 443 31.06 -6.39 14.98
CA ASP A 443 31.78 -6.94 13.82
C ASP A 443 31.75 -5.96 12.64
N PRO A 444 32.91 -5.50 12.14
CA PRO A 444 32.98 -4.88 10.83
C PRO A 444 32.53 -5.94 9.83
N LYS A 445 31.30 -5.84 9.36
CA LYS A 445 30.87 -6.65 8.23
C LYS A 445 31.82 -6.32 7.06
N PRO A 446 32.36 -7.31 6.34
CA PRO A 446 33.10 -7.02 5.12
C PRO A 446 32.23 -6.14 4.24
N GLY A 447 32.80 -5.18 3.52
CA GLY A 447 32.01 -4.33 2.62
C GLY A 447 31.70 -5.05 1.31
N LEU A 448 30.74 -4.50 0.56
CA LEU A 448 30.49 -4.87 -0.83
C LEU A 448 30.99 -3.77 -1.75
N LEU A 449 31.54 -4.16 -2.89
CA LEU A 449 31.48 -3.35 -4.09
C LEU A 449 30.09 -3.56 -4.70
N VAL A 450 29.38 -2.47 -4.96
CA VAL A 450 28.09 -2.47 -5.66
C VAL A 450 28.22 -1.59 -6.89
N GLY A 451 27.59 -1.99 -8.00
CA GLY A 451 27.49 -1.13 -9.15
C GLY A 451 26.37 -1.51 -10.10
N SER A 452 26.04 -0.61 -11.01
CA SER A 452 25.15 -0.88 -12.14
C SER A 452 25.95 -0.90 -13.43
N VAL A 453 25.66 -1.83 -14.33
CA VAL A 453 26.25 -1.87 -15.67
C VAL A 453 25.13 -1.94 -16.70
N SER A 454 25.06 -0.93 -17.58
CA SER A 454 24.06 -0.86 -18.65
C SER A 454 24.41 -1.78 -19.83
N PRO A 455 23.46 -2.07 -20.73
CA PRO A 455 23.76 -2.76 -21.99
C PRO A 455 24.76 -2.02 -22.87
N ALA A 456 24.86 -0.70 -22.79
CA ALA A 456 25.86 0.09 -23.52
C ALA A 456 27.28 -0.04 -22.93
N GLY A 457 27.41 -0.52 -21.69
CA GLY A 457 28.67 -0.65 -20.97
C GLY A 457 28.98 0.51 -20.03
N ASP A 458 28.10 1.52 -19.97
CA ASP A 458 28.17 2.56 -18.94
C ASP A 458 27.96 1.94 -17.57
N SER A 459 28.76 2.36 -16.59
CA SER A 459 28.71 1.81 -15.24
C SER A 459 28.93 2.85 -14.16
N GLU A 460 28.26 2.65 -13.03
CA GLU A 460 28.44 3.43 -11.80
C GLU A 460 28.70 2.49 -10.63
N TRP A 461 29.59 2.89 -9.72
CA TRP A 461 30.06 2.02 -8.64
C TRP A 461 30.13 2.79 -7.31
N TRP A 462 29.81 2.09 -6.23
CA TRP A 462 29.92 2.54 -4.85
C TRP A 462 30.26 1.36 -3.96
N THR A 463 30.52 1.61 -2.68
CA THR A 463 30.66 0.53 -1.71
C THR A 463 29.55 0.58 -0.68
N ALA A 464 29.09 -0.58 -0.24
CA ALA A 464 28.00 -0.74 0.72
C ALA A 464 28.45 -1.58 1.91
N ARG A 465 27.68 -1.53 2.99
CA ARG A 465 27.89 -2.41 4.15
C ARG A 465 27.21 -3.76 3.92
N GLY A 466 27.81 -4.83 4.44
CA GLY A 466 27.22 -6.17 4.41
C GLY A 466 27.98 -7.16 3.56
N ASP A 467 27.63 -8.42 3.65
CA ASP A 467 28.26 -9.52 2.90
C ASP A 467 27.31 -10.04 1.81
N LEU A 468 27.59 -11.19 1.26
CA LEU A 468 26.72 -11.85 0.28
C LEU A 468 26.56 -13.34 0.64
N GLU A 469 26.51 -13.61 1.95
CA GLU A 469 26.18 -14.92 2.51
C GLU A 469 24.75 -15.30 2.14
N GLY A 470 24.54 -16.55 1.70
CA GLY A 470 23.25 -17.04 1.25
C GLY A 470 22.74 -16.43 -0.06
N VAL A 471 23.46 -15.48 -0.67
CA VAL A 471 23.09 -14.88 -1.95
C VAL A 471 23.68 -15.69 -3.11
N PRO A 472 22.87 -16.17 -4.07
CA PRO A 472 23.36 -16.86 -5.26
C PRO A 472 24.38 -16.02 -6.04
N ARG A 473 25.47 -16.65 -6.47
CA ARG A 473 26.54 -15.99 -7.23
C ARG A 473 26.51 -16.41 -8.68
N SER A 474 26.80 -15.46 -9.56
CA SER A 474 26.90 -15.70 -10.99
C SER A 474 28.17 -16.46 -11.32
N ALA A 475 28.04 -17.46 -12.20
CA ALA A 475 29.18 -18.14 -12.80
C ALA A 475 29.88 -17.30 -13.89
N ALA A 476 29.20 -16.29 -14.42
CA ALA A 476 29.66 -15.50 -15.56
C ALA A 476 30.17 -14.10 -15.19
N HIS A 477 29.88 -13.62 -13.97
CA HIS A 477 30.24 -12.27 -13.52
C HIS A 477 31.18 -12.34 -12.32
N ARG A 478 32.30 -11.64 -12.43
CA ARG A 478 33.33 -11.54 -11.38
C ARG A 478 33.92 -10.14 -11.33
N VAL A 479 34.49 -9.80 -10.19
CA VAL A 479 35.26 -8.58 -9.99
C VAL A 479 36.67 -8.99 -9.61
N ARG A 480 37.65 -8.38 -10.28
CA ARG A 480 39.08 -8.51 -9.97
C ARG A 480 39.54 -7.26 -9.24
N PHE A 481 40.22 -7.47 -8.12
CA PHE A 481 40.87 -6.44 -7.31
C PHE A 481 42.38 -6.65 -7.37
N VAL A 482 43.15 -5.57 -7.34
CA VAL A 482 44.61 -5.60 -7.13
C VAL A 482 44.94 -4.90 -5.81
N VAL A 483 45.01 -5.67 -4.72
CA VAL A 483 45.28 -5.15 -3.36
C VAL A 483 46.71 -5.50 -2.99
N ASP A 484 47.53 -4.52 -2.62
CA ASP A 484 48.95 -4.71 -2.28
C ASP A 484 49.75 -5.51 -3.34
N GLY A 485 49.41 -5.31 -4.61
CA GLY A 485 50.01 -6.03 -5.74
C GLY A 485 49.55 -7.49 -5.91
N GLN A 486 48.62 -7.96 -5.07
CA GLN A 486 47.99 -9.27 -5.20
C GLN A 486 46.67 -9.18 -5.98
N VAL A 487 46.51 -10.08 -6.95
CA VAL A 487 45.27 -10.19 -7.72
C VAL A 487 44.29 -11.07 -6.98
N ILE A 488 43.13 -10.52 -6.62
CA ILE A 488 42.04 -11.23 -5.94
C ILE A 488 40.81 -11.17 -6.85
N GLU A 489 40.27 -12.33 -7.24
CA GLU A 489 39.03 -12.41 -8.02
C GLU A 489 37.88 -12.91 -7.16
N GLN A 490 36.76 -12.20 -7.20
CA GLN A 490 35.53 -12.51 -6.46
C GLN A 490 34.39 -12.73 -7.43
N THR A 491 33.58 -13.76 -7.21
CA THR A 491 32.32 -13.92 -7.94
C THR A 491 31.29 -12.89 -7.47
N ALA A 492 30.46 -12.41 -8.40
CA ALA A 492 29.46 -11.40 -8.11
C ALA A 492 28.06 -11.99 -7.99
N ALA A 493 27.24 -11.42 -7.10
CA ALA A 493 25.79 -11.50 -7.23
C ALA A 493 25.35 -10.57 -8.36
N VAL A 494 24.36 -10.99 -9.13
CA VAL A 494 23.85 -10.25 -10.29
C VAL A 494 22.34 -10.19 -10.20
N HIS A 495 21.81 -8.99 -10.36
CA HIS A 495 20.38 -8.74 -10.48
C HIS A 495 20.13 -7.96 -11.76
N GLU A 496 19.35 -8.51 -12.69
CA GLU A 496 18.91 -7.76 -13.87
C GLU A 496 17.79 -6.81 -13.47
N ARG A 497 17.98 -5.50 -13.65
CA ARG A 497 16.93 -4.52 -13.44
C ARG A 497 15.88 -4.68 -14.53
N ASP A 498 14.64 -4.57 -14.10
CA ASP A 498 13.53 -4.54 -15.04
C ASP A 498 13.66 -3.34 -16.00
N HIS A 499 13.22 -3.51 -17.25
CA HIS A 499 13.10 -2.45 -18.26
C HIS A 499 14.37 -1.79 -18.77
N GLY A 500 15.48 -2.51 -18.88
CA GLY A 500 16.62 -1.97 -19.64
C GLY A 500 17.85 -2.84 -19.70
N ALA A 501 17.76 -4.13 -19.36
CA ALA A 501 18.87 -5.09 -19.30
C ALA A 501 20.12 -4.55 -18.54
N THR A 502 19.95 -3.52 -17.71
CA THR A 502 20.97 -3.04 -16.78
C THR A 502 21.10 -4.07 -15.69
N VAL A 503 22.33 -4.45 -15.35
CA VAL A 503 22.58 -5.38 -14.25
C VAL A 503 23.13 -4.64 -13.04
N THR A 504 22.52 -4.85 -11.87
CA THR A 504 23.11 -4.53 -10.58
C THR A 504 24.08 -5.66 -10.20
N ILE A 505 25.32 -5.30 -9.93
CA ILE A 505 26.43 -6.18 -9.56
C ILE A 505 26.78 -5.93 -8.11
N ALA A 506 26.98 -7.01 -7.33
CA ALA A 506 27.54 -6.92 -5.99
C ALA A 506 28.65 -7.97 -5.78
N ALA A 507 29.80 -7.55 -5.29
CA ALA A 507 30.93 -8.44 -4.99
C ALA A 507 31.53 -8.12 -3.61
N PRO A 508 31.96 -9.11 -2.81
CA PRO A 508 32.61 -8.85 -1.54
C PRO A 508 33.92 -8.09 -1.75
N LEU A 509 34.16 -7.07 -0.93
CA LEU A 509 35.45 -6.39 -0.89
C LEU A 509 36.50 -7.31 -0.27
N PRO A 510 37.71 -7.40 -0.86
CA PRO A 510 38.81 -8.12 -0.24
C PRO A 510 39.28 -7.42 1.05
N PRO A 511 39.88 -8.15 2.01
CA PRO A 511 40.53 -7.54 3.16
C PRO A 511 41.59 -6.52 2.73
N GLY A 512 41.65 -5.38 3.42
CA GLY A 512 42.63 -4.32 3.15
C GLY A 512 42.27 -3.41 1.97
N PHE A 513 41.10 -3.58 1.36
CA PHE A 513 40.59 -2.66 0.34
C PHE A 513 40.42 -1.25 0.91
N SER A 514 40.99 -0.24 0.25
CA SER A 514 40.95 1.17 0.63
C SER A 514 40.13 2.05 -0.33
N GLY A 515 39.81 1.50 -1.52
CA GLY A 515 39.12 2.18 -2.61
C GLY A 515 40.04 2.78 -3.67
N ASP A 516 41.35 2.80 -3.46
CA ASP A 516 42.34 3.32 -4.41
C ASP A 516 42.97 2.21 -5.28
N GLU A 517 42.56 0.97 -5.08
CA GLU A 517 43.06 -0.19 -5.81
C GLU A 517 42.56 -0.22 -7.27
N ASP A 518 43.34 -0.88 -8.13
CA ASP A 518 42.88 -1.21 -9.49
C ASP A 518 41.78 -2.28 -9.40
N VAL A 519 40.56 -1.91 -9.80
CA VAL A 519 39.40 -2.79 -9.82
C VAL A 519 38.87 -2.94 -11.24
N VAL A 520 38.56 -4.17 -11.62
CA VAL A 520 38.05 -4.51 -12.95
C VAL A 520 36.85 -5.44 -12.83
N TYR A 521 35.75 -5.04 -13.45
CA TYR A 521 34.58 -5.89 -13.63
C TYR A 521 34.73 -6.74 -14.90
N LEU A 522 34.41 -8.03 -14.77
CA LEU A 522 34.46 -9.02 -15.84
C LEU A 522 33.10 -9.73 -15.90
N GLY A 523 32.31 -9.44 -16.93
CA GLY A 523 30.97 -10.01 -17.11
C GLY A 523 30.44 -9.73 -18.51
N ASP A 524 29.57 -10.61 -19.03
CA ASP A 524 28.98 -10.51 -20.37
C ASP A 524 29.99 -10.31 -21.52
N GLY A 525 31.15 -10.96 -21.40
CA GLY A 525 32.24 -10.84 -22.38
C GLY A 525 32.95 -9.48 -22.35
N ARG A 526 32.66 -8.63 -21.36
CA ARG A 526 33.26 -7.31 -21.18
C ARG A 526 34.29 -7.31 -20.06
N THR A 527 35.24 -6.40 -20.20
CA THR A 527 36.23 -6.05 -19.19
C THR A 527 36.14 -4.55 -18.99
N LEU A 528 35.58 -4.11 -17.85
CA LEU A 528 35.35 -2.70 -17.58
C LEU A 528 36.17 -2.25 -16.37
N PRO A 529 36.92 -1.14 -16.45
CA PRO A 529 37.54 -0.54 -15.28
C PRO A 529 36.44 -0.07 -14.32
N VAL A 530 36.65 -0.28 -13.02
CA VAL A 530 35.75 0.16 -11.97
C VAL A 530 36.32 1.41 -11.33
N VAL A 531 35.54 2.49 -11.33
CA VAL A 531 35.91 3.76 -10.69
C VAL A 531 34.92 4.02 -9.57
N ILE A 532 35.43 4.16 -8.34
CA ILE A 532 34.63 4.40 -7.15
C ILE A 532 34.96 5.82 -6.63
N PRO A 533 34.06 6.79 -6.82
CA PRO A 533 34.24 8.13 -6.27
C PRO A 533 34.47 8.09 -4.76
N GLU A 534 35.33 8.96 -4.23
CA GLU A 534 35.70 8.97 -2.81
C GLU A 534 34.49 9.15 -1.88
N ASP A 535 33.53 9.99 -2.30
CA ASP A 535 32.28 10.25 -1.59
C ASP A 535 31.31 9.06 -1.60
N ARG A 536 31.53 8.06 -2.46
CA ARG A 536 30.77 6.81 -2.58
C ARG A 536 31.44 5.59 -1.92
N ARG A 537 32.48 5.84 -1.11
CA ARG A 537 33.18 4.79 -0.34
C ARG A 537 32.59 4.64 1.07
N HIS A 538 31.47 3.92 1.22
CA HIS A 538 30.74 3.80 2.49
C HIS A 538 31.13 2.61 3.38
N HIS A 539 31.82 1.59 2.85
CA HIS A 539 32.19 0.39 3.62
C HIS A 539 33.00 0.66 4.91
N ASP A 540 33.79 1.73 4.94
CA ASP A 540 34.69 2.08 6.04
C ASP A 540 34.16 3.15 7.00
N ARG A 541 32.96 3.71 6.79
CA ARG A 541 32.51 4.87 7.58
C ARG A 541 32.36 4.58 9.08
N ALA A 542 32.05 3.34 9.46
CA ALA A 542 32.03 2.94 10.87
C ALA A 542 33.42 2.90 11.53
N ALA A 543 34.49 2.69 10.74
CA ALA A 543 35.88 2.71 11.20
C ALA A 543 36.45 4.14 11.28
N ARG A 544 35.96 5.07 10.45
CA ARG A 544 36.40 6.48 10.40
C ARG A 544 35.71 7.40 11.42
N ALA A 545 34.59 6.98 11.99
CA ALA A 545 33.84 7.72 13.01
C ALA A 545 34.28 7.42 14.47
N ARG A 546 35.36 6.65 14.65
CA ARG A 546 35.93 6.28 15.96
C ARG A 546 37.28 6.94 16.21
#